data_AF-A0A1G8TJR0-F1
#
_entry.id   AF-A0A1G8TJR0-F1
#
_cell.length_a   1.000
_cell.length_b   1.000
_cell.length_c   1.000
_cell.angle_alpha   90.00
_cell.angle_beta   90.00
_cell.angle_gamma   90.00
#
_symmetry.space_group_name_H-M   'P 1'
#
loop_
_entity.id
_entity.type
_entity.pdbx_description
1 polymer ?
#
loop_
_entity_poly.entity_id
_entity_poly.type
_entity_poly.pdbx_seq_one_letter_code
_entity_poly.pdbx_strand_id
1 'polypeptide(L)'
;MIEAKSQLQVHAGHLAMLGGWLVIFAAVYVRDRLRSGRRVGGAPAAPIPLGRRLAGYPGAVALTSVVAGVIHLLVIREHFEEAALYGWFFLVLTVLQFGYAAAVVWRPSPALLKAGGLASLGVVLLWFATRTIAIPLGPAAGEKEALGTLDVLCSLAELLTVVLCALALRAGAARSGARAQQPVGLASR
;
A
#
# COMPACT_ATOMS: atom_id res chain seq x y z
N MET A 1 6.22 36.82 13.89
CA MET A 1 6.62 35.48 14.39
C MET A 1 5.55 34.38 14.21
N ILE A 2 4.37 34.69 13.68
CA ILE A 2 3.28 33.70 13.44
C ILE A 2 3.49 32.97 12.08
N GLU A 3 4.06 33.65 11.08
CA GLU A 3 4.31 33.13 9.72
C GLU A 3 5.28 31.93 9.63
N ALA A 4 6.34 31.92 10.46
CA ALA A 4 7.39 30.90 10.36
C ALA A 4 6.98 29.56 11.00
N LYS A 5 6.06 29.58 11.98
CA LYS A 5 5.56 28.36 12.63
C LYS A 5 4.61 27.58 11.74
N SER A 6 3.80 28.26 10.92
CA SER A 6 2.88 27.61 9.97
C SER A 6 3.65 26.86 8.88
N GLN A 7 4.68 27.48 8.29
CA GLN A 7 5.52 26.85 7.28
C GLN A 7 6.27 25.62 7.82
N LEU A 8 6.79 25.67 9.04
CA LEU A 8 7.52 24.54 9.64
C LEU A 8 6.59 23.39 10.04
N GLN A 9 5.38 23.66 10.54
CA GLN A 9 4.38 22.63 10.83
C GLN A 9 3.85 21.98 9.56
N VAL A 10 3.64 22.77 8.50
CA VAL A 10 3.28 22.27 7.17
C VAL A 10 4.40 21.38 6.62
N HIS A 11 5.67 21.82 6.64
CA HIS A 11 6.78 21.02 6.13
C HIS A 11 7.06 19.76 6.98
N ALA A 12 6.95 19.84 8.31
CA ALA A 12 7.13 18.68 9.20
C ALA A 12 6.01 17.64 9.02
N GLY A 13 4.76 18.07 8.79
CA GLY A 13 3.64 17.19 8.47
C GLY A 13 3.83 16.45 7.15
N HIS A 14 4.26 17.16 6.09
CA HIS A 14 4.61 16.55 4.80
C HIS A 14 5.79 15.58 4.90
N LEU A 15 6.85 15.95 5.62
CA LEU A 15 8.07 15.12 5.75
C LEU A 15 7.85 13.87 6.60
N ALA A 16 7.02 13.93 7.65
CA ALA A 16 6.65 12.75 8.42
C ALA A 16 5.79 11.77 7.59
N MET A 17 4.91 12.30 6.74
CA MET A 17 3.99 11.52 5.90
C MET A 17 4.66 10.94 4.64
N LEU A 18 5.53 11.71 3.96
CA LEU A 18 6.33 11.29 2.82
C LEU A 18 7.52 10.41 3.22
N GLY A 19 8.20 10.76 4.31
CA GLY A 19 9.44 10.13 4.75
C GLY A 19 9.22 8.70 5.24
N GLY A 20 8.16 8.45 6.02
CA GLY A 20 7.85 7.10 6.48
C GLY A 20 7.56 6.13 5.33
N TRP A 21 6.85 6.59 4.31
CA TRP A 21 6.37 5.75 3.21
C TRP A 21 7.44 5.49 2.14
N LEU A 22 8.20 6.51 1.73
CA LEU A 22 9.33 6.33 0.82
C LEU A 22 10.43 5.47 1.44
N VAL A 23 10.72 5.63 2.74
CA VAL A 23 11.71 4.80 3.44
C VAL A 23 11.26 3.35 3.53
N ILE A 24 9.96 3.08 3.77
CA ILE A 24 9.43 1.71 3.80
C ILE A 24 9.51 1.06 2.41
N PHE A 25 9.06 1.74 1.35
CA PHE A 25 9.14 1.20 -0.01
C PHE A 25 10.58 1.04 -0.50
N ALA A 26 11.46 2.01 -0.22
CA ALA A 26 12.88 1.92 -0.55
C ALA A 26 13.57 0.79 0.23
N ALA A 27 13.32 0.65 1.55
CA ALA A 27 13.87 -0.42 2.36
C ALA A 27 13.36 -1.81 1.91
N VAL A 28 12.09 -1.90 1.52
CA VAL A 28 11.50 -3.14 0.99
C VAL A 28 12.09 -3.49 -0.38
N TYR A 29 12.22 -2.52 -1.28
CA TYR A 29 12.84 -2.68 -2.59
C TYR A 29 14.31 -3.11 -2.46
N VAL A 30 15.10 -2.40 -1.64
CA VAL A 30 16.50 -2.72 -1.39
C VAL A 30 16.64 -4.11 -0.78
N ARG A 31 15.81 -4.48 0.21
CA ARG A 31 15.82 -5.82 0.81
C ARG A 31 15.51 -6.92 -0.20
N ASP A 32 14.54 -6.71 -1.09
CA ASP A 32 14.17 -7.72 -2.10
C ASP A 32 15.30 -7.88 -3.13
N ARG A 33 15.92 -6.77 -3.56
CA ARG A 33 17.08 -6.78 -4.46
C ARG A 33 18.29 -7.50 -3.86
N LEU A 34 18.57 -7.29 -2.57
CA LEU A 34 19.63 -7.99 -1.84
C LEU A 34 19.35 -9.50 -1.70
N ARG A 35 18.08 -9.89 -1.53
CA ARG A 35 17.68 -11.30 -1.43
C ARG A 35 17.66 -12.02 -2.78
N SER A 36 17.28 -11.33 -3.86
CA SER A 36 17.37 -11.85 -5.22
C SER A 36 18.83 -12.08 -5.64
N GLY A 37 19.76 -11.21 -5.24
CA GLY A 37 21.20 -11.39 -5.46
C GLY A 37 21.78 -12.63 -4.75
N ARG A 38 21.18 -13.09 -3.65
CA ARG A 38 21.58 -14.33 -2.95
C ARG A 38 21.02 -15.62 -3.56
N ARG A 39 20.07 -15.54 -4.51
CA ARG A 39 19.43 -16.70 -5.18
C ARG A 39 20.01 -16.98 -6.57
N VAL A 40 21.21 -16.47 -6.86
CA VAL A 40 21.94 -16.81 -8.09
C VAL A 40 22.48 -18.24 -7.94
N GLY A 41 21.71 -19.21 -8.43
CA GLY A 41 22.02 -20.64 -8.35
C GLY A 41 20.89 -21.57 -8.80
N GLY A 42 19.66 -21.07 -8.99
CA GLY A 42 18.55 -21.84 -9.56
C GLY A 42 18.21 -21.41 -10.99
N ALA A 43 17.91 -22.38 -11.86
CA ALA A 43 17.44 -22.13 -13.24
C ALA A 43 16.23 -21.16 -13.25
N PRO A 44 16.14 -20.25 -14.25
CA PRO A 44 15.04 -19.30 -14.33
C PRO A 44 13.71 -20.02 -14.48
N ALA A 45 12.79 -19.80 -13.52
CA ALA A 45 11.43 -20.30 -13.63
C ALA A 45 10.70 -19.64 -14.81
N ALA A 46 9.94 -20.42 -15.57
CA ALA A 46 9.16 -19.92 -16.69
C ALA A 46 8.21 -18.78 -16.27
N PRO A 47 8.01 -17.73 -17.10
CA PRO A 47 7.13 -16.62 -16.76
C PRO A 47 5.68 -17.09 -16.56
N ILE A 48 5.07 -16.76 -15.41
CA ILE A 48 3.63 -16.98 -15.19
C ILE A 48 2.84 -16.01 -16.10
N PRO A 49 1.88 -16.49 -16.93
CA PRO A 49 1.06 -15.65 -17.81
C PRO A 49 0.28 -14.58 -17.05
N LEU A 50 0.12 -13.39 -17.66
CA LEU A 50 -0.58 -12.25 -17.06
C LEU A 50 -2.02 -12.59 -16.64
N GLY A 51 -2.79 -13.29 -17.48
CA GLY A 51 -4.16 -13.68 -17.17
C GLY A 51 -4.28 -14.52 -15.89
N ARG A 52 -3.30 -15.39 -15.62
CA ARG A 52 -3.27 -16.20 -14.39
C ARG A 52 -2.92 -15.36 -13.14
N ARG A 53 -2.18 -14.28 -13.31
CA ARG A 53 -1.86 -13.32 -12.23
C ARG A 53 -3.06 -12.45 -11.88
N LEU A 54 -3.82 -12.04 -12.90
CA LEU A 54 -5.03 -11.23 -12.75
C LEU A 54 -6.20 -12.04 -12.15
N ALA A 55 -6.30 -13.34 -12.45
CA ALA A 55 -7.36 -14.20 -11.92
C ALA A 55 -7.18 -14.61 -10.43
N GLY A 56 -6.04 -14.28 -9.81
CA GLY A 56 -5.73 -14.64 -8.43
C GLY A 56 -5.66 -13.43 -7.48
N TYR A 57 -5.21 -13.68 -6.25
CA TYR A 57 -4.99 -12.62 -5.25
C TYR A 57 -4.23 -11.39 -5.79
N PRO A 58 -3.17 -11.50 -6.61
CA PRO A 58 -2.47 -10.32 -7.12
C PRO A 58 -3.37 -9.39 -7.94
N GLY A 59 -4.24 -9.94 -8.80
CA GLY A 59 -5.20 -9.14 -9.56
C GLY A 59 -6.26 -8.49 -8.69
N ALA A 60 -6.81 -9.23 -7.72
CA ALA A 60 -7.78 -8.69 -6.78
C ALA A 60 -7.19 -7.54 -5.94
N VAL A 61 -5.97 -7.71 -5.41
CA VAL A 61 -5.23 -6.68 -4.67
C VAL A 61 -4.96 -5.45 -5.54
N ALA A 62 -4.53 -5.67 -6.79
CA ALA A 62 -4.26 -4.57 -7.72
C ALA A 62 -5.55 -3.80 -8.06
N LEU A 63 -6.66 -4.50 -8.27
CA LEU A 63 -7.95 -3.86 -8.57
C LEU A 63 -8.42 -2.97 -7.41
N THR A 64 -8.40 -3.48 -6.18
CA THR A 64 -8.86 -2.71 -5.02
C THR A 64 -7.95 -1.51 -4.72
N SER A 65 -6.65 -1.67 -4.94
CA SER A 65 -5.67 -0.57 -4.88
C SER A 65 -5.91 0.48 -5.97
N VAL A 66 -6.22 0.07 -7.21
CA VAL A 66 -6.58 0.99 -8.30
C VAL A 66 -7.86 1.75 -7.98
N VAL A 67 -8.90 1.08 -7.44
CA VAL A 67 -10.15 1.74 -7.04
C VAL A 67 -9.88 2.83 -6.00
N ALA A 68 -9.09 2.53 -4.96
CA ALA A 68 -8.69 3.52 -3.96
C ALA A 68 -7.88 4.68 -4.60
N GLY A 69 -6.92 4.36 -5.47
CA GLY A 69 -6.13 5.36 -6.20
C GLY A 69 -6.97 6.29 -7.07
N VAL A 70 -8.00 5.76 -7.76
CA VAL A 70 -8.94 6.58 -8.54
C VAL A 70 -9.75 7.49 -7.63
N ILE A 71 -10.27 7.00 -6.50
CA ILE A 71 -11.05 7.85 -5.60
C ILE A 71 -10.17 8.95 -4.98
N HIS A 72 -8.94 8.63 -4.55
CA HIS A 72 -7.98 9.64 -4.11
C HIS A 72 -7.72 10.68 -5.19
N LEU A 73 -7.51 10.27 -6.45
CA LEU A 73 -7.29 11.17 -7.57
C LEU A 73 -8.47 12.15 -7.75
N LEU A 74 -9.71 11.68 -7.61
CA LEU A 74 -10.91 12.51 -7.78
C LEU A 74 -11.00 13.63 -6.74
N VAL A 75 -10.50 13.42 -5.53
CA VAL A 75 -10.60 14.40 -4.44
C VAL A 75 -9.39 15.33 -4.32
N ILE A 76 -8.33 15.13 -5.12
CA ILE A 76 -7.09 15.92 -5.04
C ILE A 76 -7.36 17.43 -5.17
N ARG A 77 -8.19 17.83 -6.14
CA ARG A 77 -8.44 19.25 -6.41
C ARG A 77 -9.11 19.94 -5.22
N GLU A 78 -10.17 19.34 -4.69
CA GLU A 78 -10.89 19.84 -3.51
C GLU A 78 -9.93 20.04 -2.33
N HIS A 79 -9.05 19.06 -2.09
CA HIS A 79 -8.09 19.15 -1.00
C HIS A 79 -6.98 20.18 -1.25
N PHE A 80 -6.60 20.47 -2.50
CA PHE A 80 -5.70 21.59 -2.81
C PHE A 80 -6.36 22.96 -2.58
N GLU A 81 -7.67 23.06 -2.81
CA GLU A 81 -8.45 24.28 -2.54
C GLU A 81 -8.57 24.54 -1.02
N GLU A 82 -8.61 23.49 -0.21
CA GLU A 82 -8.59 23.59 1.25
C GLU A 82 -7.18 23.88 1.79
N ALA A 83 -6.19 23.07 1.44
CA ALA A 83 -4.79 23.28 1.83
C ALA A 83 -3.82 22.48 0.96
N ALA A 84 -2.68 23.09 0.61
CA ALA A 84 -1.61 22.38 -0.11
C ALA A 84 -1.18 21.07 0.57
N LEU A 85 -1.23 21.03 1.92
CA LEU A 85 -0.94 19.82 2.70
C LEU A 85 -1.82 18.64 2.33
N TYR A 86 -3.13 18.87 2.22
CA TYR A 86 -4.08 17.83 1.94
C TYR A 86 -4.00 17.40 0.47
N GLY A 87 -3.89 18.35 -0.46
CA GLY A 87 -3.72 18.04 -1.88
C GLY A 87 -2.48 17.17 -2.17
N TRP A 88 -1.32 17.50 -1.60
CA TRP A 88 -0.10 16.70 -1.76
C TRP A 88 -0.22 15.30 -1.16
N PHE A 89 -0.90 15.16 -0.02
CA PHE A 89 -1.15 13.86 0.59
C PHE A 89 -1.91 12.93 -0.36
N PHE A 90 -3.03 13.38 -0.91
CA PHE A 90 -3.85 12.57 -1.82
C PHE A 90 -3.15 12.30 -3.15
N LEU A 91 -2.35 13.23 -3.67
CA LEU A 91 -1.54 13.00 -4.86
C LEU A 91 -0.49 11.90 -4.65
N VAL A 92 0.22 11.94 -3.51
CA VAL A 92 1.20 10.91 -3.16
C VAL A 92 0.51 9.55 -3.00
N LEU A 93 -0.60 9.49 -2.27
CA LEU A 93 -1.38 8.26 -2.12
C LEU A 93 -1.83 7.70 -3.46
N THR A 94 -2.30 8.55 -4.37
CA THR A 94 -2.70 8.16 -5.73
C THR A 94 -1.56 7.48 -6.48
N VAL A 95 -0.39 8.12 -6.51
CA VAL A 95 0.80 7.57 -7.18
C VAL A 95 1.24 6.25 -6.55
N LEU A 96 1.23 6.18 -5.21
CA LEU A 96 1.62 4.97 -4.48
C LEU A 96 0.63 3.82 -4.72
N GLN A 97 -0.68 4.07 -4.76
CA GLN A 97 -1.69 3.05 -5.04
C GLN A 97 -1.53 2.50 -6.46
N PHE A 98 -1.41 3.35 -7.49
CA PHE A 98 -1.18 2.86 -8.85
C PHE A 98 0.15 2.14 -9.02
N GLY A 99 1.23 2.67 -8.42
CA GLY A 99 2.54 2.02 -8.41
C GLY A 99 2.51 0.66 -7.71
N TYR A 100 1.80 0.55 -6.58
CA TYR A 100 1.63 -0.69 -5.84
C TYR A 100 0.85 -1.73 -6.66
N ALA A 101 -0.27 -1.33 -7.28
CA ALA A 101 -1.05 -2.19 -8.15
C ALA A 101 -0.21 -2.76 -9.30
N ALA A 102 0.55 -1.90 -10.00
CA ALA A 102 1.46 -2.32 -11.06
C ALA A 102 2.54 -3.30 -10.55
N ALA A 103 3.16 -2.99 -9.42
CA ALA A 103 4.21 -3.82 -8.83
C ALA A 103 3.69 -5.21 -8.43
N VAL A 104 2.49 -5.29 -7.83
CA VAL A 104 1.88 -6.55 -7.41
C VAL A 104 1.54 -7.45 -8.61
N VAL A 105 1.09 -6.87 -9.72
CA VAL A 105 0.83 -7.65 -10.95
C VAL A 105 2.14 -8.15 -11.56
N TRP A 106 3.16 -7.28 -11.66
CA TRP A 106 4.42 -7.62 -12.32
C TRP A 106 5.23 -8.66 -11.53
N ARG A 107 5.48 -8.42 -10.24
CA ARG A 107 6.28 -9.31 -9.40
C ARG A 107 5.71 -9.38 -7.98
N PRO A 108 4.61 -10.13 -7.78
CA PRO A 108 4.04 -10.30 -6.45
C PRO A 108 5.05 -10.99 -5.54
N SER A 109 5.37 -10.36 -4.41
CA SER A 109 6.23 -10.94 -3.39
C SER A 109 5.57 -10.81 -2.01
N PRO A 110 5.85 -11.71 -1.06
CA PRO A 110 5.33 -11.59 0.31
C PRO A 110 5.75 -10.28 0.98
N ALA A 111 6.91 -9.74 0.64
CA ALA A 111 7.39 -8.46 1.13
C ALA A 111 6.52 -7.32 0.62
N LEU A 112 6.22 -7.31 -0.69
CA LEU A 112 5.38 -6.30 -1.32
C LEU A 112 3.95 -6.33 -0.79
N LEU A 113 3.35 -7.53 -0.67
CA LEU A 113 1.99 -7.70 -0.12
C LEU A 113 1.89 -7.23 1.34
N LYS A 114 2.91 -7.52 2.17
CA LYS A 114 2.95 -7.00 3.55
C LYS A 114 3.07 -5.47 3.58
N ALA A 115 3.97 -4.92 2.76
CA ALA A 115 4.19 -3.48 2.71
C ALA A 115 2.91 -2.74 2.30
N GLY A 116 2.29 -3.12 1.18
CA GLY A 116 1.06 -2.50 0.69
C GLY A 116 -0.16 -2.72 1.59
N GLY A 117 -0.28 -3.89 2.22
CA GLY A 117 -1.31 -4.15 3.21
C GLY A 117 -1.18 -3.28 4.46
N LEU A 118 0.02 -3.16 5.04
CA LEU A 118 0.25 -2.30 6.21
C LEU A 118 0.10 -0.81 5.88
N ALA A 119 0.57 -0.42 4.71
CA ALA A 119 0.34 0.88 4.11
C ALA A 119 -1.16 1.24 4.08
N SER A 120 -1.96 0.42 3.39
CA SER A 120 -3.40 0.65 3.24
C SER A 120 -4.10 0.68 4.61
N LEU A 121 -3.69 -0.19 5.53
CA LEU A 121 -4.20 -0.17 6.91
C LEU A 121 -3.89 1.16 7.61
N GLY A 122 -2.69 1.71 7.41
CA GLY A 122 -2.31 3.02 7.96
C GLY A 122 -3.22 4.14 7.44
N VAL A 123 -3.58 4.14 6.16
CA VAL A 123 -4.51 5.13 5.58
C VAL A 123 -5.92 4.98 6.17
N VAL A 124 -6.43 3.75 6.25
CA VAL A 124 -7.74 3.47 6.87
C VAL A 124 -7.79 3.91 8.33
N LEU A 125 -6.72 3.67 9.10
CA LEU A 125 -6.63 4.08 10.49
C LEU A 125 -6.55 5.61 10.63
N LEU A 126 -5.82 6.29 9.74
CA LEU A 126 -5.78 7.74 9.69
C LEU A 126 -7.18 8.32 9.39
N TRP A 127 -7.86 7.82 8.36
CA TRP A 127 -9.23 8.21 8.03
C TRP A 127 -10.18 7.96 9.21
N PHE A 128 -10.10 6.80 9.85
CA PHE A 128 -10.94 6.50 11.00
C PHE A 128 -10.68 7.46 12.17
N ALA A 129 -9.42 7.84 12.39
CA ALA A 129 -9.04 8.79 13.44
C ALA A 129 -9.56 10.22 13.16
N THR A 130 -9.55 10.68 11.90
CA THR A 130 -10.08 12.01 11.55
C THR A 130 -11.60 12.11 11.77
N ARG A 131 -12.33 10.98 11.70
CA ARG A 131 -13.78 10.90 11.95
C ARG A 131 -14.12 10.75 13.44
N THR A 132 -13.28 10.05 14.21
CA THR A 132 -13.62 9.67 15.61
C THR A 132 -12.91 10.52 16.66
N ILE A 133 -11.70 10.97 16.37
CA ILE A 133 -10.84 11.71 17.29
C ILE A 133 -10.79 13.18 16.85
N ALA A 134 -9.97 13.49 15.85
CA ALA A 134 -9.81 14.79 15.23
C ALA A 134 -8.81 14.70 14.06
N ILE A 135 -8.85 15.69 13.16
CA ILE A 135 -7.82 15.91 12.15
C ILE A 135 -6.51 16.28 12.86
N PRO A 136 -5.40 15.56 12.60
CA PRO A 136 -4.18 15.75 13.37
C PRO A 136 -3.36 16.97 12.94
N LEU A 137 -3.48 17.40 11.68
CA LEU A 137 -2.60 18.38 11.05
C LEU A 137 -3.35 19.25 10.03
N GLY A 138 -2.85 20.46 9.79
CA GLY A 138 -3.36 21.41 8.80
C GLY A 138 -4.43 22.37 9.35
N PRO A 139 -5.07 23.17 8.48
CA PRO A 139 -6.00 24.22 8.90
C PRO A 139 -7.21 23.71 9.68
N ALA A 140 -7.67 22.48 9.43
CA ALA A 140 -8.78 21.85 10.13
C ALA A 140 -8.35 21.03 11.37
N ALA A 141 -7.10 21.19 11.84
CA ALA A 141 -6.59 20.40 12.96
C ALA A 141 -7.41 20.60 14.25
N GLY A 142 -7.75 19.50 14.92
CA GLY A 142 -8.62 19.48 16.10
C GLY A 142 -10.11 19.32 15.79
N GLU A 143 -10.52 19.46 14.53
CA GLU A 143 -11.89 19.26 14.10
C GLU A 143 -12.15 17.79 13.75
N LYS A 144 -13.42 17.35 13.85
CA LYS A 144 -13.84 16.03 13.36
C LYS A 144 -14.37 16.19 11.95
N GLU A 145 -13.88 15.35 11.05
CA GLU A 145 -14.32 15.35 9.67
C GLU A 145 -15.63 14.57 9.52
N ALA A 146 -16.53 15.07 8.69
CA ALA A 146 -17.78 14.38 8.37
C ALA A 146 -17.52 13.13 7.52
N LEU A 147 -18.49 12.21 7.52
CA LEU A 147 -18.49 11.06 6.61
C LEU A 147 -18.97 11.50 5.22
N GLY A 148 -18.11 11.36 4.23
CA GLY A 148 -18.42 11.51 2.81
C GLY A 148 -18.60 10.15 2.12
N THR A 149 -19.46 10.08 1.12
CA THR A 149 -19.69 8.81 0.39
C THR A 149 -18.41 8.29 -0.28
N LEU A 150 -17.64 9.17 -0.92
CA LEU A 150 -16.39 8.79 -1.58
C LEU A 150 -15.33 8.32 -0.59
N ASP A 151 -15.22 8.97 0.57
CA ASP A 151 -14.22 8.59 1.57
C ASP A 151 -14.50 7.20 2.15
N VAL A 152 -15.77 6.86 2.45
CA VAL A 152 -16.18 5.55 2.93
C VAL A 152 -15.88 4.48 1.88
N LEU A 153 -16.24 4.73 0.62
CA LEU A 153 -15.95 3.79 -0.47
C LEU A 153 -14.45 3.58 -0.67
N CYS A 154 -13.65 4.65 -0.55
CA CYS A 154 -12.19 4.56 -0.62
C CYS A 154 -11.66 3.68 0.52
N SER A 155 -12.04 3.98 1.77
CA SER A 155 -11.59 3.23 2.94
C SER A 155 -12.03 1.76 2.91
N LEU A 156 -13.20 1.44 2.35
CA LEU A 156 -13.62 0.06 2.11
C LEU A 156 -12.72 -0.65 1.09
N ALA A 157 -12.36 0.01 -0.01
CA ALA A 157 -11.44 -0.54 -1.01
C ALA A 157 -10.03 -0.76 -0.43
N GLU A 158 -9.56 0.16 0.40
CA GLU A 158 -8.29 0.02 1.12
C GLU A 158 -8.34 -1.12 2.13
N LEU A 159 -9.42 -1.24 2.91
CA LEU A 159 -9.60 -2.34 3.87
C LEU A 159 -9.66 -3.69 3.14
N LEU A 160 -10.33 -3.76 1.99
CA LEU A 160 -10.34 -4.96 1.17
C LEU A 160 -8.93 -5.30 0.65
N THR A 161 -8.13 -4.29 0.29
CA THR A 161 -6.72 -4.47 -0.06
C THR A 161 -5.94 -5.11 1.10
N VAL A 162 -6.14 -4.64 2.34
CA VAL A 162 -5.53 -5.23 3.56
C VAL A 162 -5.89 -6.72 3.68
N VAL A 163 -7.19 -7.03 3.62
CA VAL A 163 -7.70 -8.40 3.77
C VAL A 163 -7.15 -9.32 2.68
N LEU A 164 -7.18 -8.90 1.42
CA LEU A 164 -6.68 -9.68 0.29
C LEU A 164 -5.17 -9.93 0.40
N CYS A 165 -4.40 -8.94 0.85
CA CYS A 165 -2.96 -9.12 1.12
C CYS A 165 -2.73 -10.17 2.22
N ALA A 166 -3.49 -10.11 3.32
CA ALA A 166 -3.39 -11.08 4.41
C ALA A 166 -3.74 -12.51 3.94
N LEU A 167 -4.82 -12.67 3.17
CA LEU A 167 -5.22 -13.96 2.61
C LEU A 167 -4.18 -14.52 1.64
N ALA A 168 -3.61 -13.67 0.77
CA ALA A 168 -2.56 -14.05 -0.17
C ALA A 168 -1.30 -14.55 0.57
N LEU A 169 -0.91 -13.89 1.65
CA LEU A 169 0.22 -14.27 2.50
C LEU A 169 -0.02 -15.62 3.20
N ARG A 170 -1.22 -15.82 3.75
CA ARG A 170 -1.60 -17.09 4.39
C ARG A 170 -1.58 -18.25 3.40
N ALA A 171 -2.15 -18.05 2.21
CA ALA A 171 -2.14 -19.05 1.14
C ALA A 171 -0.71 -19.37 0.67
N GLY A 172 0.18 -18.38 0.60
CA GLY A 172 1.59 -18.57 0.28
C GLY A 172 2.36 -19.37 1.34
N ALA A 173 2.10 -19.11 2.62
CA ALA A 173 2.71 -19.83 3.73
C ALA A 173 2.29 -21.32 3.75
N ALA A 174 0.99 -21.60 3.57
CA ALA A 174 0.47 -22.97 3.53
C ALA A 174 1.11 -23.81 2.42
N ARG A 175 1.26 -23.24 1.21
CA ARG A 175 1.94 -23.93 0.09
C ARG A 175 3.42 -24.19 0.35
N SER A 176 4.10 -23.27 1.03
CA SER A 176 5.51 -23.42 1.39
C SER A 176 5.70 -24.55 2.41
N GLY A 177 4.80 -24.65 3.40
CA GLY A 177 4.78 -25.74 4.38
C GLY A 177 4.52 -27.11 3.75
N ALA A 178 3.52 -27.22 2.87
CA ALA A 178 3.22 -28.46 2.17
C ALA A 178 4.39 -28.94 1.28
N ARG A 179 5.11 -28.02 0.62
CA ARG A 179 6.29 -28.36 -0.19
C ARG A 179 7.47 -28.84 0.65
N ALA A 180 7.67 -28.27 1.85
CA ALA A 180 8.73 -28.69 2.77
C ALA A 180 8.46 -30.08 3.37
N GLN A 181 7.19 -30.49 3.44
CA GLN A 181 6.77 -31.80 3.96
C GLN A 181 6.79 -32.91 2.89
N GLN A 182 6.96 -32.60 1.61
CA GLN A 182 7.18 -33.64 0.60
C GLN A 182 8.58 -34.24 0.79
N PRO A 183 8.70 -35.54 1.10
CA PRO A 183 10.00 -36.18 1.32
C PRO A 183 10.86 -36.03 0.06
N VAL A 184 12.08 -35.52 0.25
CA VAL A 184 13.13 -35.49 -0.77
C VAL A 184 13.58 -36.93 -0.98
N GLY A 185 12.88 -37.67 -1.83
CA GLY A 185 13.23 -39.05 -2.12
C GLY A 185 12.04 -39.90 -2.45
N LEU A 186 11.74 -39.96 -3.75
CA LEU A 186 11.36 -41.18 -4.46
C LEU A 186 11.66 -40.93 -5.96
N ALA A 187 12.89 -40.49 -6.25
CA ALA A 187 13.49 -40.83 -7.53
C ALA A 187 13.98 -42.28 -7.36
N SER A 188 13.19 -43.20 -7.92
CA SER A 188 13.43 -44.63 -8.10
C SER A 188 14.90 -44.93 -8.47
N ARG A 189 15.56 -45.90 -7.84
CA ARG A 189 15.50 -47.35 -8.18
C ARG A 189 15.69 -47.63 -9.66
#